data_AF-A0A7V5U6Y4-F1
#
_entry.id   AF-A0A7V5U6Y4-F1
#
_cell.length_a   1.000
_cell.length_b   1.000
_cell.length_c   1.000
_cell.angle_alpha   90.00
_cell.angle_beta   90.00
_cell.angle_gamma   90.00
#
_symmetry.space_group_name_H-M   'P 1'
#
loop_
_entity.id
_entity.type
_entity.pdbx_description
1 polymer ?
#
loop_
_entity_poly.entity_id
_entity_poly.type
_entity_poly.pdbx_seq_one_letter_code
_entity_poly.pdbx_strand_id
1 'polypeptide(L)' 'HYLRVRLHRTEDGWQADLTGDQGSGILNSMVQADGLAVIPEQADRLPAGAQVRVLLLE' A
#
# COMPACT_ATOMS: atom_id res chain seq x y z
N HIS A 1 5.70 -7.91 -5.31
CA HIS A 1 5.05 -6.74 -5.96
C HIS A 1 5.06 -5.52 -5.04
N TYR A 2 4.98 -4.30 -5.59
CA TYR A 2 4.83 -3.07 -4.82
C TYR A 2 3.46 -2.45 -5.10
N LEU A 3 2.68 -2.19 -4.05
CA LEU A 3 1.38 -1.54 -4.16
C LEU A 3 1.42 -0.18 -3.49
N ARG A 4 0.78 0.82 -4.11
CA ARG A 4 0.74 2.18 -3.57
C ARG A 4 -0.38 2.29 -2.56
N VAL A 5 -0.04 2.81 -1.39
CA VAL A 5 -0.92 2.90 -0.25
C VAL A 5 -0.96 4.31 0.34
N ARG A 6 -2.10 4.65 0.91
CA ARG A 6 -2.22 5.72 1.91
C ARG A 6 -2.11 5.12 3.30
N LEU A 7 -1.51 5.86 4.20
CA LEU A 7 -1.34 5.47 5.58
C LEU A 7 -2.17 6.37 6.48
N HIS A 8 -2.98 5.76 7.33
CA HIS A 8 -3.69 6.46 8.38
C HIS A 8 -3.47 5.78 9.72
N ARG A 9 -3.50 6.60 10.77
CA ARG A 9 -3.31 6.13 12.14
C ARG A 9 -4.66 5.79 12.75
N THR A 10 -4.76 4.60 13.32
CA THR A 10 -5.91 4.09 14.06
C THR A 10 -5.52 3.82 15.52
N GLU A 11 -6.48 3.41 16.34
CA GLU A 11 -6.22 2.97 17.72
C GLU A 11 -5.33 1.72 17.76
N ASP A 12 -5.39 0.88 16.73
CA ASP A 12 -4.63 -0.37 16.61
C ASP A 12 -3.25 -0.19 15.95
N GLY A 13 -2.90 1.03 15.51
CA GLY A 13 -1.62 1.36 14.89
C GLY A 13 -1.75 1.97 13.50
N TRP A 14 -0.82 1.65 12.61
CA TRP A 14 -0.87 2.11 11.22
C TRP A 14 -1.69 1.15 10.37
N GLN A 15 -2.58 1.70 9.57
CA GLN A 15 -3.33 0.96 8.57
C GLN A 15 -3.01 1.50 7.18
N ALA A 16 -2.96 0.60 6.20
CA ALA A 16 -2.61 0.92 4.81
C ALA A 16 -3.79 0.58 3.90
N ASP A 17 -4.31 1.60 3.22
CA ASP A 17 -5.34 1.45 2.19
C ASP A 17 -4.75 1.67 0.80
N LEU A 18 -5.19 0.88 -0.18
CA LEU A 18 -4.75 1.08 -1.57
C LEU A 18 -5.18 2.45 -2.09
N THR A 19 -4.35 3.08 -2.92
CA THR A 19 -4.68 4.36 -3.58
C THR A 19 -5.76 4.24 -4.67
N GLY A 20 -6.40 3.08 -4.81
CA GLY A 20 -7.26 2.71 -5.94
C GLY A 20 -6.50 1.89 -6.98
N ASP A 21 -6.71 2.18 -8.26
CA ASP A 21 -6.14 1.40 -9.37
C ASP A 21 -4.61 1.33 -9.35
N GLN A 22 -4.09 0.10 -9.52
CA GLN A 22 -2.66 -0.22 -9.40
C GLN A 22 -1.86 -0.20 -10.71
N GLY A 23 -2.43 0.34 -11.79
CA GLY A 23 -1.76 0.49 -13.08
C GLY A 23 -0.53 1.40 -13.01
N SER A 24 0.58 0.98 -13.63
CA SER A 24 1.86 1.71 -13.62
C SER A 24 1.83 3.03 -14.40
N GLY A 25 0.92 3.17 -15.37
CA GLY A 25 0.71 4.43 -16.12
C GLY A 25 -0.10 5.49 -15.37
N ILE A 26 -0.62 5.18 -14.18
CA ILE A 26 -1.47 6.09 -13.41
C ILE A 26 -0.61 6.89 -12.44
N LEU A 27 0.09 7.91 -12.94
CA LEU A 27 1.00 8.72 -12.11
C LEU A 27 0.31 9.39 -10.92
N ASN A 28 -0.98 9.76 -11.05
CA ASN A 28 -1.75 10.33 -9.96
C ASN A 28 -1.80 9.40 -8.72
N SER A 29 -1.75 8.08 -8.94
CA SER A 29 -1.75 7.10 -7.84
C SER A 29 -0.44 7.09 -7.03
N MET A 30 0.66 7.62 -7.59
CA MET A 30 1.94 7.81 -6.88
C MET A 30 1.93 9.10 -6.07
N VAL A 31 1.39 10.19 -6.62
CA VAL A 31 1.29 11.49 -5.92
C VAL A 31 0.41 11.39 -4.68
N GLN A 32 -0.60 10.53 -4.71
CA GLN A 32 -1.54 10.34 -3.60
C GLN A 32 -1.11 9.24 -2.62
N ALA A 33 0.06 8.63 -2.81
CA ALA A 33 0.55 7.55 -1.97
C ALA A 33 1.49 8.08 -0.89
N ASP A 34 1.29 7.62 0.34
CA ASP A 34 2.22 7.87 1.44
C ASP A 34 3.36 6.83 1.45
N GLY A 35 3.16 5.70 0.77
CA GLY A 35 4.12 4.60 0.76
C GLY A 35 3.86 3.51 -0.27
N LEU A 36 4.80 2.59 -0.34
CA LEU A 36 4.74 1.36 -1.13
C LEU A 36 4.69 0.13 -0.19
N ALA A 37 3.57 -0.58 -0.20
CA ALA A 37 3.44 -1.87 0.46
C ALA A 37 4.20 -2.95 -0.33
N VAL A 38 5.06 -3.69 0.37
CA VAL A 38 5.86 -4.78 -0.20
C VAL A 38 5.09 -6.08 -0.06
N ILE A 39 4.63 -6.61 -1.19
CA ILE A 39 3.84 -7.86 -1.24
C ILE A 39 4.77 -9.01 -1.67
N PRO A 40 4.83 -10.11 -0.89
CA PRO A 40 5.59 -11.31 -1.28
C PRO A 40 5.16 -11.82 -2.66
N GLU A 41 6.12 -12.29 -3.46
CA GLU A 41 5.83 -12.77 -4.83
C GLU A 41 4.95 -14.03 -4.83
N GLN A 42 5.01 -14.83 -3.77
CA GLN A 42 4.23 -16.06 -3.63
C GLN A 42 2.78 -15.78 -3.17
N ALA A 43 2.44 -14.53 -2.85
CA ALA A 43 1.14 -14.17 -2.34
C ALA A 43 0.25 -13.64 -3.47
N ASP A 44 -0.72 -14.45 -3.90
CA ASP A 44 -1.74 -14.04 -4.88
C ASP A 44 -2.78 -13.09 -4.27
N ARG A 45 -3.01 -13.21 -2.95
CA ARG A 45 -3.95 -12.37 -2.20
C ARG A 45 -3.52 -12.25 -0.75
N LEU A 46 -3.78 -11.08 -0.16
CA LEU A 46 -3.70 -10.86 1.27
C LEU A 46 -5.11 -10.67 1.86
N PRO A 47 -5.41 -11.27 3.02
CA PRO A 47 -6.65 -10.97 3.73
C PRO A 47 -6.62 -9.54 4.28
N ALA A 48 -7.80 -8.96 4.50
CA ALA A 48 -7.90 -7.67 5.21
C ALA A 48 -7.26 -7.81 6.61
N GLY A 49 -6.50 -6.79 7.02
CA GLY A 49 -5.74 -6.80 8.27
C GLY A 49 -4.42 -7.56 8.24
N ALA A 50 -4.03 -8.16 7.10
CA ALA A 50 -2.70 -8.72 6.95
C ALA A 50 -1.62 -7.65 7.15
N GLN A 51 -0.59 -7.96 7.93
CA GLN A 51 0.53 -7.06 8.11
C GLN A 51 1.42 -7.07 6.86
N VAL A 52 1.84 -5.88 6.45
CA VAL A 52 2.77 -5.68 5.32
C VAL A 52 3.87 -4.72 5.74
N ARG A 53 5.03 -4.85 5.09
CA ARG A 53 6.08 -3.84 5.18
C ARG A 53 5.74 -2.70 4.24
N VAL A 54 5.86 -1.46 4.71
CA VAL A 54 5.67 -0.26 3.89
C VAL A 54 6.99 0.50 3.81
N LEU A 55 7.38 0.85 2.58
CA LEU A 55 8.44 1.81 2.30
C LEU A 55 7.78 3.19 2.17
N LEU A 56 8.14 4.13 3.04
CA LEU A 56 7.58 5.48 2.99
C LEU A 56 8.12 6.25 1.77
N LEU A 57 7.27 7.06 1.17
CA LEU A 57 7.64 8.03 0.15
C LEU A 57 7.87 9.39 0.81
N GLU A 58 8.78 10.20 0.24
CA GLU A 58 9.09 11.56 0.73
C GLU A 58 8.01 12.60 0.36
#